data_AF-A0A087R270-F1
#
_entry.id   AF-A0A087R270-F1
#
_cell.length_a   1.000
_cell.length_b   1.000
_cell.length_c   1.000
_cell.angle_alpha   90.00
_cell.angle_beta   90.00
_cell.angle_gamma   90.00
#
_symmetry.space_group_name_H-M   'P 1'
#
loop_
_entity.id
_entity.type
_entity.pdbx_description
1 polymer ?
#
loop_
_entity_poly.entity_id
_entity_poly.type
_entity_poly.pdbx_seq_one_letter_code
_entity_poly.pdbx_strand_id
1 'polypeptide(L)'
;CCFFCLFVCLFVCLFVCLFVCLFVCLFVCLFVCLFVCLFVCLFVCLFVCLFVCLFVCLFVCLFVCLFVCLFVCLFVCLFVCLFVCLFVCLFVCLFVCLFVCLFVCLFVCLFVCLFVCLFVCLFVCLFVCLFVCLFVCLFVCLFVCLFVCLFVCLFVCLFVCLFVCLFV
;
A
#
# COMPACT_ATOMS: atom_id res chain seq x y z
N CYS A 1 83.12 62.62 -57.01
CA CYS A 1 82.14 61.61 -57.48
C CYS A 1 82.15 60.34 -56.60
N CYS A 2 83.27 59.62 -56.44
CA CYS A 2 83.30 58.38 -55.64
C CYS A 2 82.81 58.52 -54.18
N PHE A 3 83.18 59.59 -53.47
CA PHE A 3 82.75 59.80 -52.08
C PHE A 3 81.23 60.00 -51.93
N PHE A 4 80.60 60.75 -52.85
CA PHE A 4 79.17 61.02 -52.81
C PHE A 4 78.36 59.76 -53.14
N CYS A 5 78.78 58.99 -54.15
CA CYS A 5 78.15 57.71 -54.48
C CYS A 5 78.26 56.71 -53.33
N LEU A 6 79.44 56.60 -52.70
CA LEU A 6 79.65 55.68 -51.59
C LEU A 6 78.84 56.07 -50.35
N PHE A 7 78.69 57.37 -50.09
CA PHE A 7 77.86 57.89 -49.00
C PHE A 7 76.36 57.63 -49.24
N VAL A 8 75.85 57.91 -50.44
CA VAL A 8 74.44 57.67 -50.77
C VAL A 8 74.12 56.18 -50.76
N CYS A 9 74.98 55.33 -51.34
CA CYS A 9 74.80 53.88 -51.29
C CYS A 9 74.79 53.38 -49.84
N LEU A 10 75.76 53.80 -49.03
CA LEU A 10 75.84 53.34 -47.64
C LEU A 10 74.66 53.85 -46.80
N PHE A 11 74.21 55.08 -47.02
CA PHE A 11 73.07 55.66 -46.32
C PHE A 11 71.75 55.00 -46.72
N VAL A 12 71.51 54.79 -48.01
CA VAL A 12 70.29 54.12 -48.51
C VAL A 12 70.28 52.66 -48.07
N CYS A 13 71.39 51.94 -48.21
CA CYS A 13 71.49 50.56 -47.72
C CYS A 13 71.24 50.51 -46.21
N LEU A 14 71.90 51.35 -45.42
CA LEU A 14 71.73 51.32 -43.97
C LEU A 14 70.34 51.76 -43.54
N PHE A 15 69.75 52.77 -44.16
CA PHE A 15 68.41 53.25 -43.84
C PHE A 15 67.33 52.25 -44.26
N VAL A 16 67.41 51.69 -45.47
CA VAL A 16 66.42 50.70 -45.95
C VAL A 16 66.57 49.39 -45.16
N CYS A 17 67.80 48.90 -44.95
CA CYS A 17 68.01 47.71 -44.14
C CYS A 17 67.51 47.95 -42.71
N LEU A 18 67.93 49.03 -42.05
CA LEU A 18 67.56 49.25 -40.66
C LEU A 18 66.07 49.56 -40.49
N PHE A 19 65.49 50.39 -41.35
CA PHE A 19 64.07 50.76 -41.25
C PHE A 19 63.16 49.61 -41.65
N VAL A 20 63.42 48.91 -42.76
CA VAL A 20 62.59 47.78 -43.19
C VAL A 20 62.77 46.61 -42.24
N CYS A 21 64.00 46.27 -41.84
CA CYS A 21 64.19 45.19 -40.87
C CYS A 21 63.53 45.55 -39.54
N LEU A 22 63.80 46.73 -38.98
CA LEU A 22 63.27 47.07 -37.66
C LEU A 22 61.76 47.27 -37.68
N PHE A 23 61.19 47.93 -38.70
CA PHE A 23 59.75 48.14 -38.79
C PHE A 23 59.01 46.84 -39.10
N VAL A 24 59.46 46.04 -40.07
CA VAL A 24 58.78 44.77 -40.39
C VAL A 24 58.95 43.78 -39.25
N CYS A 25 60.14 43.64 -38.67
CA CYS A 25 60.33 42.74 -37.54
C CYS A 25 59.52 43.22 -36.34
N LEU A 26 59.60 44.49 -35.95
CA LEU A 26 58.93 44.94 -34.74
C LEU A 26 57.41 45.02 -34.92
N PHE A 27 56.92 45.51 -36.06
CA PHE A 27 55.48 45.60 -36.30
C PHE A 27 54.86 44.22 -36.54
N VAL A 28 55.44 43.38 -37.40
CA VAL A 28 54.88 42.04 -37.65
C VAL A 28 55.01 41.17 -36.43
N CYS A 29 56.17 41.14 -35.76
CA CYS A 29 56.29 40.33 -34.55
C CYS A 29 55.37 40.87 -33.46
N LEU A 30 55.35 42.17 -33.16
CA LEU A 30 54.55 42.68 -32.05
C LEU A 30 53.05 42.63 -32.36
N PHE A 31 52.61 42.98 -33.57
CA PHE A 31 51.20 42.94 -33.93
C PHE A 31 50.70 41.50 -34.06
N VAL A 32 51.42 40.62 -34.74
CA VAL A 32 50.98 39.22 -34.89
C VAL A 32 51.06 38.50 -33.55
N CYS A 33 52.14 38.66 -32.77
CA CYS A 33 52.21 38.03 -31.46
C CYS A 33 51.12 38.59 -30.54
N LEU A 34 50.98 39.91 -30.41
CA LEU A 34 50.03 40.47 -29.46
C LEU A 34 48.58 40.25 -29.89
N PHE A 35 48.24 40.41 -31.17
CA PHE A 35 46.88 40.19 -31.66
C PHE A 35 46.51 38.72 -31.65
N VAL A 36 47.38 37.82 -32.13
CA VAL A 36 47.07 36.38 -32.14
C VAL A 36 47.04 35.85 -30.71
N CYS A 37 48.01 36.19 -29.86
CA CYS A 37 47.98 35.74 -28.47
C CYS A 37 46.76 36.31 -27.75
N LEU A 38 46.48 37.61 -27.84
CA LEU A 38 45.36 38.19 -27.10
C LEU A 38 44.01 37.73 -27.63
N PHE A 39 43.82 37.69 -28.95
CA PHE A 39 42.55 37.25 -29.54
C PHE A 39 42.32 35.76 -29.34
N VAL A 40 43.33 34.90 -29.59
CA VAL A 40 43.19 33.45 -29.40
C VAL A 40 43.03 33.14 -27.91
N CYS A 41 43.86 33.70 -27.03
CA CYS A 41 43.71 33.44 -25.61
C CYS A 41 42.37 33.97 -25.09
N LEU A 42 41.97 35.20 -25.42
CA LEU A 42 40.73 35.74 -24.88
C LEU A 42 39.49 35.07 -25.48
N PHE A 43 39.47 34.81 -26.79
CA PHE A 43 38.34 34.14 -27.42
C PHE A 43 38.24 32.68 -27.00
N VAL A 44 39.35 31.92 -27.01
CA VAL A 44 39.32 30.51 -26.60
C VAL A 44 39.01 30.41 -25.11
N CYS A 45 39.67 31.18 -24.25
CA CYS A 45 39.37 31.11 -22.82
C CYS A 45 37.93 31.55 -22.54
N LEU A 46 37.45 32.67 -23.10
CA LEU A 46 36.11 33.16 -22.79
C LEU A 46 35.03 32.27 -23.40
N PHE A 47 35.19 31.84 -24.65
CA PHE A 47 34.22 30.97 -25.31
C PHE A 47 34.20 29.58 -24.67
N VAL A 48 35.36 28.96 -24.46
CA VAL A 48 35.42 27.62 -23.86
C VAL A 48 34.94 27.68 -22.41
N CYS A 49 35.42 28.62 -21.59
CA CYS A 49 34.96 28.70 -20.21
C CYS A 49 33.47 29.04 -20.14
N LEU A 50 32.98 30.02 -20.89
CA LEU A 50 31.58 30.43 -20.80
C LEU A 50 30.64 29.38 -21.40
N PHE A 51 30.97 28.82 -22.57
CA PHE A 51 30.13 27.81 -23.21
C PHE A 51 30.15 26.51 -22.43
N VAL A 52 31.33 26.01 -22.02
CA VAL A 52 31.42 24.77 -21.25
C VAL A 52 30.78 24.95 -19.88
N CYS A 53 31.08 26.03 -19.14
CA CYS A 53 30.44 26.23 -17.84
C CYS A 53 28.93 26.41 -17.98
N LEU A 54 28.45 27.23 -18.92
CA LEU A 54 27.01 27.48 -19.04
C LEU A 54 26.27 26.25 -19.57
N PHE A 55 26.81 25.57 -20.58
CA PHE A 55 26.19 24.37 -21.13
C PHE A 55 26.22 23.22 -20.12
N VAL A 56 27.36 22.95 -19.49
CA VAL A 56 27.46 21.87 -18.50
C VAL A 56 26.59 22.20 -17.29
N CYS A 57 26.67 23.40 -16.72
CA CYS A 57 25.83 23.75 -15.58
C CYS A 57 24.35 23.71 -15.95
N LEU A 58 23.93 24.31 -17.06
CA LEU A 58 22.51 24.38 -17.40
C LEU A 58 21.97 23.02 -17.83
N PHE A 59 22.69 22.28 -18.68
CA PHE A 59 22.25 20.98 -19.15
C PHE A 59 22.29 19.95 -18.03
N VAL A 60 23.37 19.86 -17.25
CA VAL A 60 23.45 18.90 -16.15
C VAL A 60 22.45 19.25 -15.06
N CYS A 61 22.37 20.51 -14.62
CA CYS A 61 21.38 20.87 -13.60
C CYS A 61 19.96 20.64 -14.12
N LEU A 62 19.61 21.09 -15.33
CA LEU A 62 18.24 20.96 -15.81
C LEU A 62 17.88 19.49 -16.10
N PHE A 63 18.76 18.73 -16.72
CA PHE A 63 18.52 17.32 -17.03
C PHE A 63 18.48 16.48 -15.75
N VAL A 64 19.44 16.64 -14.84
CA VAL A 64 19.45 15.89 -13.58
C VAL A 64 18.26 16.29 -12.72
N CYS A 65 17.98 17.58 -12.54
CA CYS A 65 16.82 18.00 -11.75
C CYS A 65 15.51 17.51 -12.37
N LEU A 66 15.31 17.68 -13.68
CA LEU A 66 14.06 17.27 -14.33
C LEU A 66 13.92 15.75 -14.36
N PHE A 67 14.97 15.02 -14.71
CA PHE A 67 14.93 13.56 -14.77
C PHE A 67 14.78 12.96 -13.38
N VAL A 68 15.56 13.40 -12.39
CA VAL A 68 15.46 12.89 -11.02
C VAL A 68 14.12 13.26 -10.42
N CYS A 69 13.68 14.52 -10.50
CA CYS A 69 12.39 14.91 -9.94
C CYS A 69 11.25 14.16 -10.65
N LEU A 70 11.23 14.12 -11.98
CA LEU A 70 10.12 13.49 -12.70
C LEU A 70 10.13 11.97 -12.53
N PHE A 71 11.28 11.32 -12.64
CA PHE A 71 11.38 9.87 -12.47
C PHE A 71 11.10 9.47 -11.03
N VAL A 72 11.71 10.12 -10.04
CA VAL A 72 11.48 9.78 -8.63
C VAL A 72 10.05 10.09 -8.24
N CYS A 73 9.50 11.26 -8.54
CA CYS A 73 8.12 11.57 -8.20
C CYS A 73 7.16 10.62 -8.92
N LEU A 74 7.31 10.39 -10.22
CA LEU A 74 6.38 9.54 -10.97
C LEU A 74 6.50 8.08 -10.56
N PHE A 75 7.72 7.55 -10.42
CA PHE A 75 7.93 6.16 -10.02
C PHE A 75 7.49 5.93 -8.57
N VAL A 76 7.87 6.80 -7.63
CA VAL A 76 7.46 6.65 -6.23
C VAL A 76 5.95 6.83 -6.10
N CYS A 77 5.35 7.86 -6.69
CA CYS A 77 3.90 8.03 -6.63
C CYS A 77 3.18 6.85 -7.27
N LEU A 78 3.58 6.42 -8.47
CA LEU A 78 2.89 5.33 -9.17
C LEU A 78 3.09 3.99 -8.47
N PHE A 79 4.32 3.67 -8.05
CA PHE A 79 4.61 2.42 -7.35
C PHE A 79 3.96 2.39 -5.97
N VAL A 80 4.09 3.44 -5.17
CA VAL A 80 3.49 3.49 -3.83
C VAL A 80 1.97 3.48 -3.95
N CYS A 81 1.37 4.33 -4.78
CA CYS A 81 -0.09 4.33 -4.93
C CYS A 81 -0.58 2.99 -5.46
N LEU A 82 0.02 2.43 -6.51
CA LEU A 82 -0.46 1.18 -7.09
C LEU A 82 -0.23 0.00 -6.15
N PHE A 83 0.94 -0.10 -5.52
CA PHE A 83 1.25 -1.19 -4.59
C PHE A 83 0.41 -1.10 -3.33
N VAL A 84 0.31 0.08 -2.71
CA VAL A 84 -0.50 0.26 -1.50
C VAL A 84 -1.98 0.05 -1.81
N CYS A 85 -2.52 0.65 -2.87
CA CYS A 85 -3.92 0.43 -3.23
C CYS A 85 -4.18 -1.03 -3.55
N LEU A 86 -3.35 -1.68 -4.38
CA LEU A 86 -3.58 -3.06 -4.77
C LEU A 86 -3.39 -4.03 -3.60
N PHE A 87 -2.34 -3.86 -2.80
CA PHE A 87 -2.07 -4.73 -1.66
C PHE A 87 -3.12 -4.53 -0.57
N VAL A 88 -3.42 -3.28 -0.18
CA VAL A 88 -4.41 -3.01 0.87
C VAL A 88 -5.80 -3.43 0.40
N CYS A 89 -6.23 -3.05 -0.80
CA CYS A 89 -7.55 -3.47 -1.28
C CYS A 89 -7.64 -4.99 -1.41
N LEU A 90 -6.67 -5.64 -2.03
CA LEU A 90 -6.75 -7.09 -2.25
C LEU A 90 -6.61 -7.86 -0.94
N PHE A 91 -5.65 -7.50 -0.08
CA PHE A 91 -5.45 -8.19 1.20
C PHE A 91 -6.60 -7.95 2.15
N VAL A 92 -7.05 -6.71 2.33
CA VAL A 92 -8.16 -6.41 3.23
C VAL A 92 -9.46 -7.03 2.72
N CYS A 93 -9.79 -6.85 1.43
CA CYS A 93 -11.00 -7.46 0.88
C CYS A 93 -10.94 -9.00 1.00
N LEU A 94 -9.83 -9.63 0.58
CA LEU A 94 -9.74 -11.09 0.60
C LEU A 94 -9.71 -11.64 2.04
N PHE A 95 -8.97 -11.02 2.95
CA PHE A 95 -8.90 -11.46 4.34
C PHE A 95 -10.22 -11.25 5.05
N VAL A 96 -10.85 -10.07 4.91
CA VAL A 96 -12.14 -9.80 5.55
C VAL A 96 -13.20 -10.70 4.97
N CYS A 97 -13.32 -10.84 3.65
CA CYS A 97 -14.29 -11.74 3.04
C CYS A 97 -14.06 -13.18 3.51
N LEU A 98 -12.84 -13.70 3.41
CA LEU A 98 -12.56 -15.09 3.75
C LEU A 98 -12.72 -15.36 5.24
N PHE A 99 -12.20 -14.49 6.11
CA PHE A 99 -12.30 -14.66 7.55
C PHE A 99 -13.74 -14.50 8.05
N VAL A 100 -14.45 -13.47 7.60
CA VAL A 100 -15.85 -13.26 8.00
C VAL A 100 -16.72 -14.38 7.46
N CYS A 101 -16.59 -14.76 6.18
CA CYS A 101 -17.38 -15.87 5.65
C CYS A 101 -17.06 -17.18 6.39
N LEU A 102 -15.78 -17.51 6.60
CA LEU A 102 -15.42 -18.76 7.26
C LEU A 102 -15.82 -18.77 8.73
N PHE A 103 -15.59 -17.68 9.46
CA PHE A 103 -15.93 -17.59 10.87
C PHE A 103 -17.45 -17.59 11.06
N VAL A 104 -18.20 -16.80 10.29
CA VAL A 104 -19.66 -16.76 10.39
C VAL A 104 -20.25 -18.11 10.00
N CYS A 105 -19.84 -18.69 8.87
CA CYS A 105 -20.33 -20.01 8.47
C CYS A 105 -20.01 -21.06 9.52
N LEU A 106 -18.76 -21.14 9.99
CA LEU A 106 -18.37 -22.18 10.94
C LEU A 106 -18.99 -21.98 12.32
N PHE A 107 -18.98 -20.74 12.83
CA PHE A 107 -19.55 -20.45 14.15
C PHE A 107 -21.07 -20.59 14.15
N VAL A 108 -21.77 -20.04 13.15
CA VAL A 108 -23.23 -20.14 13.07
C VAL A 108 -23.64 -21.60 12.86
N CYS A 109 -23.02 -22.30 11.90
CA CYS A 109 -23.37 -23.71 11.69
C CYS A 109 -23.07 -24.54 12.93
N LEU A 110 -21.89 -24.41 13.54
CA LEU A 110 -21.52 -25.24 14.68
C LEU A 110 -22.34 -24.88 15.93
N PHE A 111 -22.52 -23.60 16.22
CA PHE A 111 -23.29 -23.16 17.39
C PHE A 111 -24.77 -23.48 17.24
N VAL A 112 -25.38 -23.19 16.08
CA VAL A 112 -26.80 -23.49 15.86
C VAL A 112 -27.01 -24.99 15.86
N CYS A 113 -26.21 -25.78 15.13
CA CYS A 113 -26.37 -27.23 15.12
C CYS A 113 -26.17 -27.80 16.53
N LEU A 114 -25.10 -27.41 17.24
CA LEU A 114 -24.82 -27.99 18.56
C LEU A 114 -25.82 -27.54 19.60
N PHE A 115 -26.18 -26.25 19.64
CA PHE A 115 -27.13 -25.72 20.61
C PHE A 115 -28.54 -26.24 20.34
N VAL A 116 -29.01 -26.23 19.09
CA VAL A 116 -30.35 -26.75 18.77
C VAL A 116 -30.40 -28.26 19.02
N CYS A 117 -29.42 -29.03 18.55
CA CYS A 117 -29.43 -30.47 18.82
C CYS A 117 -29.36 -30.76 20.31
N LEU A 118 -28.46 -30.12 21.06
CA LEU A 118 -28.29 -30.41 22.48
C LEU A 118 -29.48 -29.91 23.30
N PHE A 119 -29.97 -28.71 23.05
CA PHE A 119 -31.09 -28.14 23.79
C PHE A 119 -32.39 -28.86 23.47
N VAL A 120 -32.69 -29.12 22.19
CA VAL A 120 -33.91 -29.83 21.81
C VAL A 120 -33.85 -31.26 22.33
N CYS A 121 -32.75 -31.99 22.12
CA CYS A 121 -32.65 -33.36 22.64
C CYS A 121 -32.76 -33.37 24.17
N LEU A 122 -32.04 -32.50 24.89
CA LEU A 122 -32.04 -32.54 26.34
C LEU A 122 -33.37 -32.05 26.92
N PHE A 123 -33.94 -30.97 26.39
CA PHE A 123 -35.21 -30.42 26.87
C PHE A 123 -36.38 -31.33 26.54
N VAL A 124 -36.48 -31.83 25.31
CA VAL A 124 -37.56 -32.76 24.93
C VAL A 124 -37.42 -34.05 25.73
N CYS A 125 -36.24 -34.66 25.79
CA CYS A 125 -36.06 -35.89 26.56
C CYS A 125 -36.38 -35.65 28.04
N LEU A 126 -35.83 -34.61 28.66
CA LEU A 126 -36.02 -34.39 30.10
C LEU A 126 -37.46 -33.98 30.42
N PHE A 127 -38.07 -33.10 29.64
CA PHE A 127 -39.44 -32.66 29.86
C PHE A 127 -40.45 -33.76 29.58
N VAL A 128 -40.30 -34.48 28.45
CA VAL A 128 -41.21 -35.60 28.14
C VAL A 128 -41.04 -36.70 29.17
N CYS A 129 -39.82 -37.12 29.50
CA CYS A 129 -39.62 -38.14 30.52
C CYS A 129 -40.17 -37.68 31.86
N LEU A 130 -39.81 -36.50 32.34
CA LEU A 130 -40.22 -36.06 33.68
C LEU A 130 -41.72 -35.77 33.76
N PHE A 131 -42.29 -35.08 32.78
CA PHE A 131 -43.72 -34.74 32.77
C PHE A 131 -44.58 -35.97 32.56
N VAL A 132 -44.25 -36.84 31.59
CA VAL A 132 -45.02 -38.06 31.37
C VAL A 132 -44.90 -38.99 32.57
N CYS A 133 -43.69 -39.22 33.09
CA CYS A 133 -43.53 -40.07 34.27
C CYS A 133 -44.28 -39.48 35.47
N LEU A 134 -44.10 -38.20 35.78
CA LEU A 134 -44.71 -37.59 36.96
C LEU A 134 -46.23 -37.46 36.82
N PHE A 135 -46.73 -37.05 35.66
CA PHE A 135 -48.16 -36.91 35.43
C PHE A 135 -48.86 -38.27 35.37
N VAL A 136 -48.31 -39.25 34.67
CA VAL A 136 -48.88 -40.60 34.62
C VAL A 136 -48.84 -41.24 35.99
N CYS A 137 -47.70 -41.21 36.69
CA CYS A 137 -47.62 -41.76 38.04
C CYS A 137 -48.59 -41.06 38.99
N LEU A 138 -48.61 -39.72 39.01
CA LEU A 138 -49.45 -39.00 39.96
C LEU A 138 -50.93 -39.12 39.63
N PHE A 139 -51.31 -39.03 38.35
CA PHE A 139 -52.70 -39.13 37.92
C PHE A 139 -53.22 -40.56 38.07
N VAL A 140 -52.46 -41.58 37.64
CA VAL A 140 -52.87 -42.97 37.80
C VAL A 140 -52.95 -43.32 39.28
N CYS A 141 -51.93 -43.00 40.09
CA CYS A 141 -51.99 -43.29 41.52
C CYS A 141 -53.14 -42.55 42.20
N LEU A 142 -53.30 -41.25 41.96
CA LEU A 142 -54.33 -40.47 42.64
C LEU A 142 -55.74 -40.84 42.17
N PHE A 143 -55.95 -41.00 40.86
CA PHE A 143 -57.25 -41.33 40.32
C PHE A 143 -57.65 -42.77 40.62
N VAL A 144 -56.75 -43.74 40.46
CA VAL A 144 -57.05 -45.14 40.80
C VAL A 144 -57.28 -45.28 42.29
N CYS A 145 -56.40 -44.74 43.14
CA CYS A 145 -56.60 -44.84 44.60
C CYS A 145 -57.89 -44.14 45.01
N LEU A 146 -58.14 -42.90 44.56
CA LEU A 146 -59.32 -42.15 44.98
C LEU A 146 -60.62 -42.74 44.42
N PHE A 147 -60.63 -43.15 43.16
CA PHE A 147 -61.81 -43.74 42.54
C PHE A 147 -62.09 -45.14 43.09
N VAL A 148 -61.08 -46.00 43.24
CA VAL A 148 -61.27 -47.33 43.84
C VAL A 148 -61.71 -47.18 45.30
N CYS A 149 -61.04 -46.36 46.10
CA CYS A 149 -61.45 -46.17 47.50
C CYS A 149 -62.86 -45.60 47.59
N LEU A 150 -63.19 -44.54 46.84
CA LEU A 150 -64.49 -43.89 46.95
C LEU A 150 -65.61 -44.75 46.38
N PHE A 151 -65.39 -45.38 45.21
CA PHE A 151 -66.40 -46.20 44.56
C PHE A 151 -66.60 -47.51 45.31
N VAL A 152 -65.54 -48.22 45.70
CA VAL A 152 -65.67 -49.46 46.47
C VAL A 152 -66.32 -49.17 47.82
N CYS A 153 -65.86 -48.16 48.57
CA CYS A 153 -66.49 -47.82 49.85
C CYS A 153 -67.96 -47.44 49.65
N LEU A 154 -68.28 -46.56 48.70
CA LEU A 154 -69.65 -46.08 48.53
C LEU A 154 -70.58 -47.19 48.01
N PHE A 155 -70.13 -47.99 47.04
CA PHE A 155 -70.93 -49.07 46.47
C PHE A 155 -71.10 -50.22 47.45
N VAL A 156 -70.04 -50.64 48.15
CA VAL A 156 -70.15 -51.68 49.18
C VAL A 156 -71.04 -51.22 50.31
N CYS A 157 -70.86 -50.00 50.84
CA CYS A 157 -71.74 -49.47 51.87
C CYS A 157 -73.20 -49.44 51.39
N LEU A 158 -73.46 -48.89 50.21
CA LEU A 158 -74.83 -48.75 49.70
C LEU A 158 -75.49 -50.09 49.38
N PHE A 159 -74.75 -51.04 48.79
CA PHE A 159 -75.25 -52.37 48.47
C PHE A 159 -75.49 -53.20 49.72
N VAL A 160 -74.57 -53.16 50.70
CA VAL A 160 -74.76 -53.84 51.99
C VAL A 160 -75.96 -53.25 52.74
N CYS A 161 -76.09 -51.93 52.80
CA CYS A 161 -77.26 -51.29 53.41
C CYS A 161 -78.57 -51.71 52.71
N LEU A 162 -78.59 -51.72 51.39
CA LEU A 162 -79.80 -52.02 50.62
C LEU A 162 -80.16 -53.52 50.69
N PHE A 163 -79.18 -54.42 50.68
CA PHE A 163 -79.40 -55.86 50.81
C PHE A 163 -79.88 -56.23 52.22
N VAL A 164 -79.33 -55.60 53.27
CA VAL A 164 -79.81 -55.77 54.64
C VAL A 164 -81.24 -55.25 54.80
N CYS A 165 -81.62 -54.16 54.13
CA CYS A 165 -82.99 -53.64 54.18
C CYS A 165 -84.01 -54.44 53.35
N LEU A 166 -83.58 -55.32 52.44
CA LEU A 166 -84.46 -56.04 51.52
C LEU A 166 -84.61 -57.54 51.85
N PHE A 167 -83.66 -58.11 52.61
CA PHE A 167 -83.68 -59.50 53.07
C PHE A 167 -83.93 -59.66 54.58
N VAL A 168 -84.27 -58.58 55.28
CA VAL A 168 -84.87 -58.54 56.62
C VAL A 168 -86.30 -58.05 56.48
#